data_AF-Q756G9-F1
#
_entry.id   AF-Q756G9-F1
#
_cell.length_a   1.000
_cell.length_b   1.000
_cell.length_c   1.000
_cell.angle_alpha   90.00
_cell.angle_beta   90.00
_cell.angle_gamma   90.00
#
_symmetry.space_group_name_H-M   'P 1'
#
loop_
_entity.id
_entity.type
_entity.pdbx_description
1 polymer ?
#
loop_
_entity_poly.entity_id
_entity_poly.type
_entity_poly.pdbx_seq_one_letter_code
_entity_poly.pdbx_strand_id
1 'polypeptide(L)'
;MSMPLKRRNKQSQGNEPKKIKVEEQEAEEKISEDIPVTDLKEPEALADIQSTSGGDEVSEGAQGDADPAEKSVGGLKEEVEDEEKGIVKFMFDGVEYKFRERPSVIEEKEGKIEFRVVNNDNTRENMMVLTGLKNIFQKQLPKMPKEYIARLVYDRSHLSMAVIRKPLTVVGGITYRPFEKGEFAEIVFCAISSTEQVRGYGAHLMNHLKDYVRATTNIKYFLTYADNYAIGYFKKQGFTKEITLDKSVWMGYIKDYEGGTLMQCFMLPRIRYLDAAKILLLQEAAIQRKIRTISRSHIVRPGLRQFEDLDNIEPIDPMSVPGLREAGWTPEMDELAQRPKRGPHYATMQNVLTELQNHAAAWPFLQPVNRDEVPDYYEFIKEPMDLSTMEIKLENNRYEKMEDFIYDARLIFNNCRAYNGENTSYFKYANRLEKFFNTKMKEIPEYSHLLD
;
A
#
# COMPACT_ATOMS: atom_id res chain seq x y z
N MET A 1 -29.12 2.64 -39.10
CA MET A 1 -28.96 4.09 -39.30
C MET A 1 -28.74 4.75 -37.95
N SER A 2 -27.50 5.09 -37.60
CA SER A 2 -27.17 6.04 -36.53
C SER A 2 -25.73 6.52 -36.76
N MET A 3 -25.53 7.83 -36.76
CA MET A 3 -24.35 8.56 -37.26
C MET A 3 -23.12 8.41 -36.34
N PRO A 4 -21.87 8.52 -36.87
CA PRO A 4 -20.65 8.56 -36.07
C PRO A 4 -20.25 9.99 -35.69
N LEU A 5 -19.92 10.22 -34.41
CA LEU A 5 -19.36 11.48 -33.90
C LEU A 5 -17.88 11.63 -34.29
N LYS A 6 -17.58 12.76 -34.94
CA LYS A 6 -16.27 13.21 -35.42
C LYS A 6 -15.27 13.42 -34.28
N ARG A 7 -14.08 12.80 -34.38
CA ARG A 7 -12.85 13.23 -33.68
C ARG A 7 -12.28 14.49 -34.36
N ARG A 8 -11.99 15.52 -33.56
CA ARG A 8 -11.25 16.72 -33.99
C ARG A 8 -9.77 16.54 -33.63
N ASN A 9 -8.91 16.35 -34.62
CA ASN A 9 -7.46 16.48 -34.45
C ASN A 9 -7.09 17.96 -34.42
N LYS A 10 -6.43 18.42 -33.35
CA LYS A 10 -5.64 19.67 -33.37
C LYS A 10 -4.20 19.29 -33.69
N GLN A 11 -3.73 19.70 -34.87
CA GLN A 11 -2.31 19.80 -35.19
C GLN A 11 -1.74 21.01 -34.43
N SER A 12 -0.70 20.83 -33.63
CA SER A 12 0.19 21.91 -33.21
C SER A 12 1.50 21.80 -33.98
N GLN A 13 1.79 22.86 -34.73
CA GLN A 13 3.06 23.10 -35.41
C GLN A 13 4.19 23.34 -34.39
N GLY A 14 5.41 23.11 -34.84
CA GLY A 14 6.61 22.98 -34.01
C GLY A 14 7.06 24.24 -33.28
N ASN A 15 7.90 23.99 -32.27
CA ASN A 15 8.92 24.92 -31.84
C ASN A 15 10.12 24.11 -31.32
N GLU A 16 11.31 24.37 -31.87
CA GLU A 16 12.57 23.77 -31.45
C GLU A 16 12.93 24.18 -30.01
N PRO A 17 13.54 23.31 -29.19
CA PRO A 17 14.05 23.70 -27.89
C PRO A 17 15.42 24.38 -28.04
N LYS A 18 15.48 25.67 -27.68
CA LYS A 18 16.75 26.37 -27.43
C LYS A 18 17.45 25.73 -26.23
N LYS A 19 18.72 25.35 -26.44
CA LYS A 19 19.65 24.92 -25.40
C LYS A 19 19.82 26.01 -24.34
N ILE A 20 19.49 25.71 -23.09
CA ILE A 20 19.92 26.49 -21.93
C ILE A 20 20.91 25.61 -21.15
N LYS A 21 22.15 26.08 -21.06
CA LYS A 21 23.15 25.60 -20.09
C LYS A 21 22.67 26.04 -18.71
N VAL A 22 22.56 25.11 -17.78
CA VAL A 22 22.48 25.42 -16.34
C VAL A 22 23.74 24.85 -15.72
N GLU A 23 24.56 25.77 -15.19
CA GLU A 23 25.76 25.50 -14.40
C GLU A 23 25.38 24.89 -13.06
N GLU A 24 26.23 23.97 -12.61
CA GLU A 24 26.19 23.31 -11.31
C GLU A 24 26.33 24.34 -10.18
N GLN A 25 25.39 24.31 -9.23
CA GLN A 25 25.64 24.76 -7.87
C GLN A 25 25.20 23.64 -6.93
N GLU A 26 26.20 22.98 -6.36
CA GLU A 26 26.07 22.02 -5.27
C GLU A 26 25.46 22.74 -4.06
N ALA A 27 24.24 22.35 -3.68
CA ALA A 27 23.68 22.64 -2.38
C ALA A 27 23.76 21.35 -1.55
N GLU A 28 24.71 21.32 -0.61
CA GLU A 28 24.81 20.30 0.43
C GLU A 28 23.56 20.36 1.33
N GLU A 29 22.58 19.49 1.07
CA GLU A 29 21.53 19.18 2.04
C GLU A 29 22.12 18.24 3.10
N LYS A 30 22.30 18.78 4.32
CA LYS A 30 22.56 18.00 5.52
C LYS A 30 21.40 17.04 5.76
N ILE A 31 21.56 15.80 5.32
CA ILE A 31 20.76 14.67 5.77
C ILE A 31 21.10 14.48 7.25
N SER A 32 20.20 14.88 8.14
CA SER A 32 20.27 14.53 9.55
C SER A 32 20.06 13.02 9.68
N GLU A 33 21.16 12.32 9.89
CA GLU A 33 21.21 10.95 10.38
C GLU A 33 20.53 10.92 11.75
N ASP A 34 19.39 10.22 11.86
CA ASP A 34 18.90 9.57 13.08
C ASP A 34 17.58 8.83 12.77
N ILE A 35 17.68 7.63 12.18
CA ILE A 35 16.59 6.67 12.12
C ILE A 35 16.91 5.57 13.14
N PRO A 36 16.17 5.44 14.26
CA PRO A 36 16.31 4.31 15.15
C PRO A 36 15.78 3.06 14.43
N VAL A 37 16.66 2.06 14.25
CA VAL A 37 16.31 0.72 13.78
C VAL A 37 15.50 0.03 14.88
N THR A 38 14.17 0.14 14.82
CA THR A 38 13.26 -0.65 15.66
C THR A 38 12.88 -1.94 14.95
N ASP A 39 12.89 -3.05 15.71
CA ASP A 39 12.47 -4.39 15.31
C ASP A 39 11.27 -4.38 14.35
N LEU A 40 11.55 -4.66 13.07
CA LEU A 40 10.53 -4.99 12.09
C LEU A 40 10.10 -6.45 12.35
N LYS A 41 9.30 -6.67 13.40
CA LYS A 41 8.35 -7.78 13.37
C LYS A 41 7.41 -7.51 12.22
N GLU A 42 7.36 -8.42 11.23
CA GLU A 42 6.35 -8.40 10.19
C GLU A 42 4.98 -8.17 10.85
N PRO A 43 4.20 -7.15 10.45
CA PRO A 43 2.87 -7.00 10.97
C PRO A 43 2.06 -8.21 10.46
N GLU A 44 1.62 -9.03 11.42
CA GLU A 44 0.66 -10.10 11.21
C GLU A 44 -0.50 -9.59 10.36
N ALA A 45 -0.93 -10.45 9.44
CA ALA A 45 -2.01 -10.19 8.52
C ALA A 45 -3.27 -9.74 9.28
N LEU A 46 -3.61 -8.45 9.19
CA LEU A 46 -4.96 -7.97 9.48
C LEU A 46 -5.90 -8.50 8.39
N ALA A 47 -6.50 -9.64 8.71
CA ALA A 47 -7.68 -10.18 8.07
C ALA A 47 -8.93 -9.40 8.52
N ASP A 48 -9.88 -9.30 7.59
CA ASP A 48 -11.32 -9.13 7.76
C ASP A 48 -11.89 -7.89 8.46
N ILE A 49 -12.57 -7.06 7.66
CA ILE A 49 -13.86 -6.48 8.05
C ILE A 49 -14.85 -6.74 6.90
N GLN A 50 -15.56 -7.86 6.99
CA GLN A 50 -16.90 -7.96 6.39
C GLN A 50 -17.92 -7.63 7.49
N SER A 51 -18.74 -6.63 7.19
CA SER A 51 -19.90 -6.23 7.96
C SER A 51 -20.92 -7.37 8.03
N THR A 52 -21.20 -7.88 9.23
CA THR A 52 -22.46 -8.57 9.53
C THR A 52 -23.32 -7.67 10.41
N SER A 53 -24.44 -7.24 9.85
CA SER A 53 -25.51 -6.55 10.53
C SER A 53 -26.51 -7.57 11.09
N GLY A 54 -26.79 -7.48 12.40
CA GLY A 54 -28.13 -7.67 12.96
C GLY A 54 -28.48 -9.05 13.52
N GLY A 55 -28.73 -9.09 14.84
CA GLY A 55 -29.62 -10.08 15.47
C GLY A 55 -29.18 -10.57 16.84
N ASP A 56 -29.23 -9.72 17.87
CA ASP A 56 -29.21 -10.14 19.28
C ASP A 56 -30.57 -10.71 19.70
N GLU A 57 -30.59 -11.92 20.25
CA GLU A 57 -31.53 -12.31 21.31
C GLU A 57 -30.78 -13.11 22.39
N VAL A 58 -30.83 -12.57 23.60
CA VAL A 58 -30.22 -13.05 24.84
C VAL A 58 -31.18 -14.02 25.53
N SER A 59 -30.67 -15.14 26.06
CA SER A 59 -31.21 -15.70 27.31
C SER A 59 -30.14 -16.44 28.10
N GLU A 60 -30.19 -16.18 29.39
CA GLU A 60 -29.27 -16.50 30.49
C GLU A 60 -29.29 -17.98 30.88
N GLY A 61 -28.23 -18.45 31.57
CA GLY A 61 -28.38 -19.63 32.42
C GLY A 61 -27.11 -20.33 32.90
N ALA A 62 -26.68 -19.96 34.11
CA ALA A 62 -26.08 -20.80 35.16
C ALA A 62 -24.57 -21.15 35.13
N GLN A 63 -23.92 -20.68 36.20
CA GLN A 63 -22.61 -21.05 36.74
C GLN A 63 -22.58 -22.50 37.27
N GLY A 64 -21.41 -23.13 37.16
CA GLY A 64 -21.04 -24.36 37.87
C GLY A 64 -19.52 -24.51 37.93
N ASP A 65 -18.98 -24.45 39.14
CA ASP A 65 -17.57 -24.53 39.54
C ASP A 65 -16.92 -25.93 39.43
N ALA A 66 -15.57 -25.92 39.48
CA ALA A 66 -14.60 -26.98 39.82
C ALA A 66 -14.37 -28.05 38.71
N ASP A 67 -13.16 -28.40 38.26
CA ASP A 67 -11.85 -28.60 38.91
C ASP A 67 -10.78 -28.83 37.78
N PRO A 68 -9.46 -28.64 38.00
CA PRO A 68 -8.46 -28.76 36.95
C PRO A 68 -7.87 -30.18 36.89
N ALA A 69 -8.19 -30.95 35.84
CA ALA A 69 -7.60 -32.26 35.59
C ALA A 69 -6.72 -32.25 34.33
N GLU A 70 -5.42 -32.46 34.56
CA GLU A 70 -4.44 -33.16 33.70
C GLU A 70 -4.49 -32.89 32.18
N LYS A 71 -3.77 -31.86 31.72
CA LYS A 71 -3.37 -31.77 30.31
C LYS A 71 -2.17 -32.67 30.05
N SER A 72 -2.44 -33.70 29.27
CA SER A 72 -1.51 -34.63 28.66
C SER A 72 -0.39 -33.92 27.88
N VAL A 73 0.84 -34.35 28.14
CA VAL A 73 2.06 -34.01 27.38
C VAL A 73 2.03 -34.79 26.06
N GLY A 74 1.10 -34.44 25.17
CA GLY A 74 0.88 -35.11 23.88
C GLY A 74 0.66 -34.18 22.69
N GLY A 75 0.29 -32.90 22.91
CA GLY A 75 -0.04 -31.94 21.85
C GLY A 75 1.14 -31.11 21.31
N LEU A 76 2.27 -31.05 22.02
CA LEU A 76 3.42 -30.20 21.65
C LEU A 76 4.23 -30.72 20.44
N LYS A 77 4.01 -31.95 19.98
CA LYS A 77 4.75 -32.51 18.84
C LYS A 77 4.08 -32.26 17.49
N GLU A 78 2.77 -32.10 17.44
CA GLU A 78 2.05 -31.80 16.19
C GLU A 78 2.07 -30.31 15.84
N GLU A 79 2.10 -29.41 16.83
CA GLU A 79 2.22 -27.96 16.59
C GLU A 79 3.60 -27.55 16.04
N VAL A 80 4.67 -28.26 16.40
CA VAL A 80 6.04 -27.98 15.94
C VAL A 80 6.25 -28.36 14.46
N GLU A 81 5.49 -29.33 13.94
CA GLU A 81 5.59 -29.71 12.51
C GLU A 81 4.99 -28.68 11.55
N ASP A 82 4.08 -27.81 12.01
CA ASP A 82 3.50 -26.74 11.18
C ASP A 82 4.40 -25.48 11.13
N GLU A 83 5.25 -25.25 12.13
CA GLU A 83 6.14 -24.08 12.16
C GLU A 83 7.32 -24.19 11.17
N GLU A 84 7.79 -25.40 10.86
CA GLU A 84 8.86 -25.59 9.87
C GLU A 84 8.36 -25.55 8.41
N LYS A 85 7.04 -25.65 8.19
CA LYS A 85 6.49 -25.67 6.82
C LYS A 85 6.72 -24.34 6.10
N GLY A 86 7.45 -24.42 5.00
CA GLY A 86 7.79 -23.30 4.14
C GLY A 86 9.09 -22.58 4.49
N ILE A 87 9.84 -23.02 5.50
CA ILE A 87 11.20 -22.50 5.74
C ILE A 87 12.15 -23.07 4.70
N VAL A 88 12.76 -22.19 3.91
CA VAL A 88 13.78 -22.54 2.92
C VAL A 88 15.15 -22.14 3.44
N LYS A 89 16.09 -23.07 3.31
CA LYS A 89 17.51 -22.85 3.59
C LYS A 89 18.26 -22.65 2.29
N PHE A 90 19.15 -21.68 2.24
CA PHE A 90 20.03 -21.47 1.09
C PHE A 90 21.41 -21.00 1.53
N MET A 91 22.42 -21.36 0.75
CA MET A 91 23.80 -20.94 0.99
C MET A 91 24.10 -19.66 0.22
N PHE A 92 24.73 -18.70 0.89
CA PHE A 92 25.27 -17.51 0.25
C PHE A 92 26.57 -17.10 0.95
N ASP A 93 27.64 -16.92 0.18
CA ASP A 93 28.98 -16.57 0.70
C ASP A 93 29.45 -17.49 1.85
N GLY A 94 29.19 -18.80 1.72
CA GLY A 94 29.57 -19.81 2.70
C GLY A 94 28.72 -19.85 3.98
N VAL A 95 27.69 -19.00 4.10
CA VAL A 95 26.78 -18.96 5.24
C VAL A 95 25.40 -19.50 4.85
N GLU A 96 24.81 -20.34 5.72
CA GLU A 96 23.42 -20.79 5.56
C GLU A 96 22.47 -19.70 6.05
N TYR A 97 21.54 -19.31 5.19
CA TYR A 97 20.43 -18.41 5.51
C TYR A 97 19.11 -19.18 5.49
N LYS A 98 18.18 -18.77 6.34
CA LYS A 98 16.84 -19.34 6.43
C LYS A 98 15.81 -18.24 6.23
N PHE A 99 14.76 -18.52 5.46
CA PHE A 99 13.64 -17.61 5.30
C PHE A 99 12.35 -18.38 5.03
N ARG A 100 11.23 -17.79 5.41
CA ARG A 100 9.91 -18.37 5.16
C ARG A 100 9.42 -17.98 3.77
N GLU A 101 9.19 -18.97 2.92
CA GLU A 101 8.56 -18.77 1.62
C GLU A 101 7.04 -18.67 1.75
N ARG A 102 6.44 -17.90 0.84
CA ARG A 102 4.98 -17.76 0.77
C ARG A 102 4.36 -19.04 0.21
N PRO A 103 3.12 -19.40 0.60
CA PRO A 103 2.43 -20.59 0.09
C PRO A 103 2.39 -20.67 -1.44
N SER A 104 2.15 -19.54 -2.12
CA SER A 104 2.14 -19.48 -3.59
C SER A 104 3.49 -19.81 -4.25
N VAL A 105 4.61 -19.61 -3.56
CA VAL A 105 5.95 -19.96 -4.06
C VAL A 105 6.20 -21.44 -3.91
N ILE A 106 5.81 -21.99 -2.75
CA ILE A 106 5.91 -23.42 -2.46
C ILE A 106 5.07 -24.23 -3.46
N GLU A 107 3.83 -23.82 -3.70
CA GLU A 107 2.94 -24.49 -4.66
C GLU A 107 3.46 -24.46 -6.10
N GLU A 108 4.17 -23.40 -6.51
CA GLU A 108 4.80 -23.33 -7.82
C GLU A 108 5.96 -24.32 -7.91
N LYS A 109 6.83 -24.37 -6.89
CA LYS A 109 7.95 -25.31 -6.82
C LYS A 109 7.50 -26.78 -6.81
N GLU A 110 6.40 -27.06 -6.12
CA GLU A 110 5.74 -28.38 -6.12
C GLU A 110 5.01 -28.68 -7.44
N GLY A 111 4.94 -27.71 -8.36
CA GLY A 111 4.29 -27.84 -9.65
C GLY A 111 2.77 -27.93 -9.57
N LYS A 112 2.15 -27.53 -8.45
CA LYS A 112 0.69 -27.48 -8.25
C LYS A 112 0.07 -26.30 -9.00
N ILE A 113 0.80 -25.20 -9.10
CA ILE A 113 0.45 -24.03 -9.90
C ILE A 113 1.54 -23.74 -10.93
N GLU A 114 1.19 -22.95 -11.93
CA GLU A 114 2.12 -22.36 -12.90
C GLU A 114 1.65 -20.96 -13.31
N PHE A 115 2.59 -20.15 -13.78
CA PHE A 115 2.32 -18.83 -14.33
C PHE A 115 2.50 -18.88 -15.85
N ARG A 116 1.47 -18.47 -16.59
CA ARG A 116 1.47 -18.58 -18.05
C ARG A 116 1.03 -17.26 -18.69
N VAL A 117 1.80 -16.79 -19.66
CA VAL A 117 1.42 -15.65 -20.50
C VAL A 117 0.63 -16.17 -21.70
N VAL A 118 -0.60 -15.69 -21.85
CA VAL A 118 -1.53 -16.09 -22.90
C VAL A 118 -2.12 -14.87 -23.60
N ASN A 119 -2.53 -15.03 -24.84
CA ASN A 119 -3.29 -14.03 -25.60
C ASN A 119 -4.29 -14.73 -26.54
N ASN A 120 -5.08 -13.95 -27.26
CA ASN A 120 -6.01 -14.51 -28.23
C ASN A 120 -5.31 -14.89 -29.55
N ASP A 121 -4.60 -16.01 -29.52
CA ASP A 121 -3.94 -16.65 -30.67
C ASP A 121 -4.79 -17.73 -31.36
N ASN A 122 -6.09 -17.78 -31.05
CA ASN A 122 -7.05 -18.81 -31.50
C ASN A 122 -6.75 -20.26 -31.04
N THR A 123 -5.81 -20.50 -30.13
CA THR A 123 -5.61 -21.86 -29.59
C THR A 123 -6.71 -22.19 -28.57
N ARG A 124 -7.17 -23.45 -28.57
CA ARG A 124 -8.23 -23.91 -27.65
C ARG A 124 -7.85 -23.67 -26.20
N GLU A 125 -6.61 -23.98 -25.83
CA GLU A 125 -6.13 -23.89 -24.46
C GLU A 125 -6.04 -22.43 -23.99
N ASN A 126 -5.46 -21.53 -24.78
CA ASN A 126 -5.42 -20.10 -24.42
C ASN A 126 -6.82 -19.51 -24.33
N MET A 127 -7.74 -19.88 -25.23
CA MET A 127 -9.14 -19.45 -25.14
C MET A 127 -9.82 -19.94 -23.86
N MET A 128 -9.52 -21.15 -23.38
CA MET A 128 -10.03 -21.63 -22.09
C MET A 128 -9.46 -20.80 -20.92
N VAL A 129 -8.16 -20.53 -20.91
CA VAL A 129 -7.51 -19.71 -19.87
C VAL A 129 -8.07 -18.27 -19.87
N LEU A 130 -8.15 -17.63 -21.03
CA LEU A 130 -8.73 -16.29 -21.18
C LEU A 130 -10.20 -16.24 -20.73
N THR A 131 -10.96 -17.28 -21.01
CA THR A 131 -12.35 -17.39 -20.54
C THR A 131 -12.43 -17.50 -19.01
N GLY A 132 -11.53 -18.28 -18.40
CA GLY A 132 -11.41 -18.35 -16.93
C GLY A 132 -11.06 -17.01 -16.32
N LEU A 133 -10.07 -16.30 -16.88
CA LEU A 133 -9.68 -14.95 -16.46
C LEU A 133 -10.84 -13.95 -16.58
N LYS A 134 -11.51 -13.92 -17.74
CA LYS A 134 -12.69 -13.07 -17.97
C LYS A 134 -13.75 -13.29 -16.89
N ASN A 135 -14.05 -14.55 -16.54
CA ASN A 135 -15.03 -14.86 -15.50
C ASN A 135 -14.59 -14.35 -14.11
N ILE A 136 -13.30 -14.48 -13.77
CA ILE A 136 -12.75 -13.94 -12.52
C ILE A 136 -12.86 -12.42 -12.51
N PHE A 137 -12.40 -11.73 -13.56
CA PHE A 137 -12.48 -10.27 -13.64
C PHE A 137 -13.92 -9.77 -13.55
N GLN A 138 -14.88 -10.40 -14.23
CA GLN A 138 -16.30 -10.03 -14.15
C GLN A 138 -16.87 -10.18 -12.73
N LYS A 139 -16.35 -11.12 -11.93
CA LYS A 139 -16.77 -11.32 -10.53
C LYS A 139 -16.07 -10.37 -9.56
N GLN A 140 -14.77 -10.15 -9.73
CA GLN A 140 -13.94 -9.36 -8.82
C GLN A 140 -13.98 -7.85 -9.12
N LEU A 141 -14.39 -7.44 -10.33
CA LEU A 141 -14.48 -6.05 -10.77
C LEU A 141 -15.94 -5.69 -11.13
N PRO A 142 -16.88 -5.68 -10.16
CA PRO A 142 -18.31 -5.49 -10.44
C PRO A 142 -18.65 -4.10 -11.02
N LYS A 143 -17.79 -3.10 -10.84
CA LYS A 143 -17.94 -1.75 -11.41
C LYS A 143 -17.63 -1.67 -12.91
N MET A 144 -16.93 -2.67 -13.46
CA MET A 144 -16.54 -2.69 -14.88
C MET A 144 -17.60 -3.42 -15.72
N PRO A 145 -18.03 -2.88 -16.88
CA PRO A 145 -19.00 -3.56 -17.74
C PRO A 145 -18.49 -4.93 -18.21
N LYS A 146 -19.34 -5.96 -18.15
CA LYS A 146 -18.95 -7.34 -18.45
C LYS A 146 -18.47 -7.50 -19.89
N GLU A 147 -19.09 -6.80 -20.82
CA GLU A 147 -18.76 -6.76 -22.24
C GLU A 147 -17.43 -6.05 -22.48
N TYR A 148 -17.14 -5.02 -21.67
CA TYR A 148 -15.87 -4.30 -21.72
C TYR A 148 -14.71 -5.20 -21.31
N ILE A 149 -14.85 -5.94 -20.20
CA ILE A 149 -13.88 -6.94 -19.76
C ILE A 149 -13.64 -7.98 -20.85
N ALA A 150 -14.71 -8.58 -21.37
CA ALA A 150 -14.61 -9.61 -22.41
C ALA A 150 -13.89 -9.08 -23.66
N ARG A 151 -14.23 -7.88 -24.11
CA ARG A 151 -13.61 -7.26 -25.29
C ARG A 151 -12.10 -7.10 -25.13
N LEU A 152 -11.62 -6.64 -23.97
CA LEU A 152 -10.18 -6.41 -23.76
C LEU A 152 -9.41 -7.69 -23.45
N VAL A 153 -9.99 -8.63 -22.69
CA VAL A 153 -9.34 -9.92 -22.41
C VAL A 153 -9.13 -10.74 -23.70
N TYR A 154 -10.07 -10.67 -24.65
CA TYR A 154 -9.94 -11.35 -25.95
C TYR A 154 -9.30 -10.48 -27.05
N ASP A 155 -8.88 -9.26 -26.74
CA ASP A 155 -8.22 -8.39 -27.72
C ASP A 155 -6.79 -8.87 -27.98
N ARG A 156 -6.40 -8.99 -29.25
CA ARG A 156 -5.09 -9.53 -29.65
C ARG A 156 -3.91 -8.62 -29.29
N SER A 157 -4.16 -7.35 -29.02
CA SER A 157 -3.13 -6.41 -28.56
C SER A 157 -2.95 -6.43 -27.04
N HIS A 158 -3.75 -7.22 -26.31
CA HIS A 158 -3.61 -7.44 -24.89
C HIS A 158 -2.98 -8.81 -24.62
N LEU A 159 -2.14 -8.85 -23.60
CA LEU A 159 -1.55 -10.07 -23.05
C LEU A 159 -2.13 -10.30 -21.66
N SER A 160 -2.23 -11.56 -21.24
CA SER A 160 -2.64 -11.89 -19.88
C SER A 160 -1.66 -12.86 -19.26
N MET A 161 -1.12 -12.52 -18.08
CA MET A 161 -0.43 -13.48 -17.24
C MET A 161 -1.43 -14.13 -16.29
N ALA A 162 -1.66 -15.43 -16.46
CA ALA A 162 -2.58 -16.22 -15.66
C ALA A 162 -1.83 -17.03 -14.60
N VAL A 163 -2.43 -17.14 -13.42
CA VAL A 163 -2.09 -18.16 -12.41
C VAL A 163 -3.00 -19.35 -12.65
N ILE A 164 -2.41 -20.50 -12.98
CA ILE A 164 -3.15 -21.72 -13.32
C ILE A 164 -2.81 -22.79 -12.30
N ARG A 165 -3.81 -23.34 -11.63
CA ARG A 165 -3.70 -24.56 -10.83
C ARG A 165 -3.94 -25.76 -11.74
N LYS A 166 -3.05 -26.75 -11.68
CA LYS A 166 -3.18 -27.95 -12.52
C LYS A 166 -4.50 -28.69 -12.22
N PRO A 167 -5.18 -29.24 -13.25
CA PRO A 167 -4.72 -29.33 -14.63
C PRO A 167 -4.89 -28.05 -15.47
N LEU A 168 -5.96 -27.25 -15.29
CA LEU A 168 -6.19 -26.02 -16.07
C LEU A 168 -7.16 -25.04 -15.38
N THR A 169 -7.16 -24.99 -14.04
CA THR A 169 -8.04 -24.13 -13.26
C THR A 169 -7.41 -22.76 -13.09
N VAL A 170 -8.03 -21.72 -13.63
CA VAL A 170 -7.55 -20.34 -13.47
C VAL A 170 -7.83 -19.85 -12.05
N VAL A 171 -6.79 -19.41 -11.36
CA VAL A 171 -6.83 -18.87 -9.98
C VAL A 171 -6.93 -17.34 -9.98
N GLY A 172 -6.31 -16.70 -10.96
CA GLY A 172 -6.29 -15.25 -11.11
C GLY A 172 -5.37 -14.83 -12.25
N GLY A 173 -5.20 -13.53 -12.46
CA GLY A 173 -4.30 -13.03 -13.48
C GLY A 173 -4.25 -11.51 -13.61
N ILE A 174 -3.33 -11.06 -14.45
CA ILE A 174 -3.19 -9.67 -14.87
C ILE A 174 -3.33 -9.61 -16.39
N THR A 175 -4.27 -8.81 -16.88
CA THR A 175 -4.34 -8.43 -18.30
C THR A 175 -3.66 -7.08 -18.46
N TYR A 176 -2.72 -6.99 -19.39
CA TYR A 176 -1.94 -5.79 -19.66
C TYR A 176 -1.77 -5.56 -21.16
N ARG A 177 -1.51 -4.31 -21.54
CA ARG A 177 -1.27 -3.89 -22.91
C ARG A 177 0.14 -3.29 -23.02
N PRO A 178 1.08 -3.94 -23.72
CA PRO A 178 2.43 -3.42 -23.89
C PRO A 178 2.48 -2.28 -24.92
N PHE A 179 3.23 -1.22 -24.59
CA PHE A 179 3.57 -0.11 -25.47
C PHE A 179 5.09 0.05 -25.54
N GLU A 180 5.75 -0.90 -26.19
CA GLU A 180 7.23 -1.01 -26.19
C GLU A 180 7.95 0.26 -26.64
N LYS A 181 7.40 1.00 -27.62
CA LYS A 181 7.98 2.28 -28.08
C LYS A 181 7.97 3.36 -27.00
N GLY A 182 6.99 3.33 -26.11
CA GLY A 182 6.91 4.23 -24.95
C GLY A 182 7.58 3.65 -23.70
N GLU A 183 8.22 2.47 -23.81
CA GLU A 183 8.84 1.75 -22.69
C GLU A 183 7.90 1.49 -21.49
N PHE A 184 6.58 1.45 -21.72
CA PHE A 184 5.58 1.21 -20.67
C PHE A 184 4.58 0.12 -21.06
N ALA A 185 3.89 -0.44 -20.07
CA ALA A 185 2.67 -1.22 -20.28
C ALA A 185 1.54 -0.73 -19.38
N GLU A 186 0.32 -0.77 -19.92
CA GLU A 186 -0.90 -0.48 -19.19
C GLU A 186 -1.40 -1.77 -18.53
N ILE A 187 -1.49 -1.81 -17.20
CA ILE A 187 -2.22 -2.86 -16.48
C ILE A 187 -3.70 -2.51 -16.54
N VAL A 188 -4.47 -3.33 -17.23
CA VAL A 188 -5.90 -3.11 -17.48
C VAL A 188 -6.74 -3.77 -16.40
N PHE A 189 -6.45 -5.04 -16.10
CA PHE A 189 -7.14 -5.80 -15.07
C PHE A 189 -6.14 -6.55 -14.21
N CYS A 190 -6.40 -6.60 -12.90
CA CYS A 190 -5.64 -7.39 -11.94
C CYS A 190 -6.60 -7.95 -10.90
N ALA A 191 -6.70 -9.28 -10.81
CA ALA A 191 -7.57 -9.93 -9.84
C ALA A 191 -7.14 -11.36 -9.52
N ILE A 192 -7.39 -11.77 -8.28
CA ILE A 192 -7.29 -13.15 -7.80
C ILE A 192 -8.70 -13.60 -7.38
N SER A 193 -9.06 -14.86 -7.64
CA SER A 193 -10.31 -15.44 -7.17
C SER A 193 -10.44 -15.28 -5.66
N SER A 194 -11.62 -14.87 -5.18
CA SER A 194 -11.90 -14.65 -3.75
C SER A 194 -11.55 -15.85 -2.87
N THR A 195 -11.71 -17.07 -3.39
CA THR A 195 -11.38 -18.33 -2.70
C THR A 195 -9.88 -18.55 -2.47
N GLU A 196 -9.04 -17.76 -3.13
CA GLU A 196 -7.58 -17.91 -3.17
C GLU A 196 -6.86 -16.61 -2.76
N GLN A 197 -7.60 -15.59 -2.32
CA GLN A 197 -6.99 -14.34 -1.82
C GLN A 197 -6.23 -14.59 -0.50
N VAL A 198 -5.38 -13.63 -0.11
CA VAL A 198 -4.55 -13.68 1.12
C VAL A 198 -3.45 -14.76 1.14
N ARG A 199 -3.40 -15.68 0.16
CA ARG A 199 -2.35 -16.72 0.03
C ARG A 199 -1.04 -16.27 -0.64
N GLY A 200 -0.92 -14.98 -0.97
CA GLY A 200 0.27 -14.40 -1.60
C GLY A 200 0.31 -14.41 -3.13
N TYR A 201 -0.68 -15.01 -3.82
CA TYR A 201 -0.71 -15.08 -5.28
C TYR A 201 -0.62 -13.72 -5.97
N GLY A 202 -1.29 -12.69 -5.46
CA GLY A 202 -1.31 -11.37 -6.10
C GLY A 202 0.08 -10.71 -6.16
N ALA A 203 0.88 -10.86 -5.10
CA ALA A 203 2.26 -10.37 -5.09
C ALA A 203 3.17 -11.26 -5.94
N HIS A 204 2.97 -12.58 -5.88
CA HIS A 204 3.75 -13.53 -6.67
C HIS A 204 3.55 -13.32 -8.18
N LEU A 205 2.30 -13.11 -8.60
CA LEU A 205 1.90 -12.78 -9.96
C LEU A 205 2.54 -11.48 -10.47
N MET A 206 2.56 -10.43 -9.65
CA MET A 206 3.19 -9.18 -10.03
C MET A 206 4.72 -9.34 -10.19
N ASN A 207 5.37 -10.13 -9.33
CA ASN A 207 6.80 -10.41 -9.46
C ASN A 207 7.11 -11.18 -10.75
N HIS A 208 6.32 -12.22 -11.07
CA HIS A 208 6.39 -12.92 -12.35
C HIS A 208 6.22 -11.97 -13.53
N LEU A 209 5.22 -11.08 -13.48
CA LEU A 209 4.96 -10.11 -14.55
C LEU A 209 6.15 -9.17 -14.76
N LYS A 210 6.69 -8.60 -13.68
CA LYS A 210 7.85 -7.70 -13.74
C LYS A 210 9.08 -8.38 -14.33
N ASP A 211 9.38 -9.59 -13.87
CA ASP A 211 10.54 -10.35 -14.37
C ASP A 211 10.35 -10.78 -15.83
N TYR A 212 9.14 -11.23 -16.20
CA TYR A 212 8.81 -11.61 -17.58
C TYR A 212 8.94 -10.42 -18.54
N VAL A 213 8.31 -9.29 -18.21
CA VAL A 213 8.29 -8.11 -19.09
C VAL A 213 9.71 -7.56 -19.28
N ARG A 214 10.52 -7.51 -18.23
CA ARG A 214 11.92 -7.06 -18.31
C ARG A 214 12.83 -8.03 -19.06
N ALA A 215 12.54 -9.33 -19.03
CA ALA A 215 13.32 -10.33 -19.75
C ALA A 215 12.97 -10.40 -21.24
N THR A 216 11.77 -9.96 -21.64
CA THR A 216 11.24 -10.16 -23.00
C THR A 216 11.04 -8.88 -23.79
N THR A 217 11.04 -7.71 -23.15
CA THR A 217 10.74 -6.41 -23.79
C THR A 217 11.63 -5.29 -23.22
N ASN A 218 11.55 -4.10 -23.83
CA ASN A 218 12.21 -2.88 -23.32
C ASN A 218 11.37 -2.08 -22.32
N ILE A 219 10.27 -2.65 -21.82
CA ILE A 219 9.35 -1.96 -20.91
C ILE A 219 9.99 -1.80 -19.52
N LYS A 220 9.96 -0.56 -19.02
CA LYS A 220 10.50 -0.15 -17.71
C LYS A 220 9.39 0.28 -16.74
N TYR A 221 8.26 0.75 -17.28
CA TYR A 221 7.17 1.33 -16.49
C TYR A 221 5.88 0.51 -16.60
N PHE A 222 5.14 0.42 -15.51
CA PHE A 222 3.73 0.07 -15.55
C PHE A 222 2.88 1.27 -15.18
N LEU A 223 1.80 1.48 -15.93
CA LEU A 223 0.74 2.43 -15.62
C LEU A 223 -0.56 1.68 -15.37
N THR A 224 -1.33 2.11 -14.38
CA THR A 224 -2.63 1.50 -14.05
C THR A 224 -3.57 2.54 -13.47
N TYR A 225 -4.87 2.37 -13.70
CA TYR A 225 -5.89 3.04 -12.90
C TYR A 225 -6.35 2.10 -11.80
N ALA A 226 -6.01 2.43 -10.55
CA ALA A 226 -6.39 1.67 -9.37
C ALA A 226 -7.68 2.23 -8.76
N ASP A 227 -8.63 1.38 -8.38
CA ASP A 227 -9.71 1.81 -7.50
C ASP A 227 -9.20 1.98 -6.05
N ASN A 228 -9.99 2.65 -5.21
CA ASN A 228 -9.59 2.95 -3.83
C ASN A 228 -9.23 1.70 -3.02
N TYR A 229 -9.86 0.56 -3.29
CA TYR A 229 -9.58 -0.72 -2.62
C TYR A 229 -8.25 -1.35 -3.07
N ALA A 230 -7.82 -1.09 -4.31
CA ALA A 230 -6.59 -1.65 -4.87
C ALA A 230 -5.34 -0.77 -4.65
N ILE A 231 -5.48 0.51 -4.29
CA ILE A 231 -4.33 1.42 -4.07
C ILE A 231 -3.32 0.81 -3.10
N GLY A 232 -3.76 0.23 -1.99
CA GLY A 232 -2.87 -0.40 -1.00
C GLY A 232 -2.09 -1.59 -1.57
N TYR A 233 -2.72 -2.40 -2.42
CA TYR A 233 -2.05 -3.48 -3.14
C TYR A 233 -0.97 -2.93 -4.08
N PHE A 234 -1.32 -1.96 -4.93
CA PHE A 234 -0.39 -1.38 -5.90
C PHE A 234 0.77 -0.66 -5.20
N LYS A 235 0.52 0.10 -4.11
CA LYS A 235 1.59 0.68 -3.28
C LYS A 235 2.57 -0.38 -2.78
N LYS A 236 2.08 -1.51 -2.24
CA LYS A 236 2.93 -2.65 -1.82
C LYS A 236 3.71 -3.27 -2.98
N GLN A 237 3.23 -3.13 -4.22
CA GLN A 237 3.92 -3.58 -5.42
C GLN A 237 4.86 -2.51 -6.01
N GLY A 238 5.14 -1.41 -5.31
CA GLY A 238 6.05 -0.36 -5.78
C GLY A 238 5.41 0.57 -6.83
N PHE A 239 4.09 0.74 -6.80
CA PHE A 239 3.42 1.81 -7.54
C PHE A 239 3.29 3.06 -6.66
N THR A 240 3.42 4.22 -7.28
CA THR A 240 3.20 5.53 -6.67
C THR A 240 2.09 6.28 -7.42
N LYS A 241 1.44 7.25 -6.75
CA LYS A 241 0.51 8.19 -7.39
C LYS A 241 1.25 9.25 -8.21
N GLU A 242 2.54 9.43 -7.96
CA GLU A 242 3.39 10.39 -8.69
C GLU A 242 3.78 9.82 -10.06
N ILE A 243 3.27 10.43 -11.12
CA ILE A 243 3.53 9.99 -12.50
C ILE A 243 4.73 10.76 -13.04
N THR A 244 5.91 10.13 -12.99
CA THR A 244 7.16 10.74 -13.49
C THR A 244 7.34 10.57 -14.99
N LEU A 245 6.61 9.66 -15.64
CA LEU A 245 6.64 9.48 -17.08
C LEU A 245 5.95 10.66 -17.79
N ASP A 246 6.66 11.26 -18.74
CA ASP A 246 6.17 12.43 -19.48
C ASP A 246 4.78 12.17 -20.10
N LYS A 247 3.86 13.14 -19.93
CA LYS A 247 2.47 13.01 -20.39
C LYS A 247 2.37 12.67 -21.86
N SER A 248 3.26 13.16 -22.73
CA SER A 248 3.23 12.89 -24.17
C SER A 248 3.48 11.41 -24.53
N VAL A 249 4.09 10.64 -23.62
CA VAL A 249 4.41 9.22 -23.84
C VAL A 249 3.17 8.34 -23.69
N TRP A 250 2.28 8.65 -22.74
CA TRP A 250 1.18 7.76 -22.36
C TRP A 250 -0.22 8.35 -22.59
N MET A 251 -0.36 9.68 -22.64
CA MET A 251 -1.65 10.34 -22.80
C MET A 251 -2.28 9.99 -24.14
N GLY A 252 -3.53 9.51 -24.10
CA GLY A 252 -4.27 9.05 -25.28
C GLY A 252 -3.97 7.60 -25.71
N TYR A 253 -2.97 6.95 -25.11
CA TYR A 253 -2.68 5.52 -25.32
C TYR A 253 -3.43 4.64 -24.32
N ILE A 254 -3.42 5.02 -23.04
CA ILE A 254 -4.11 4.32 -21.96
C ILE A 254 -5.58 4.73 -21.86
N LYS A 255 -6.38 3.92 -21.17
CA LYS A 255 -7.79 4.21 -20.91
C LYS A 255 -7.94 4.96 -19.59
N ASP A 256 -8.65 6.08 -19.64
CA ASP A 256 -9.07 6.82 -18.45
C ASP A 256 -10.35 6.19 -17.87
N TYR A 257 -10.32 5.92 -16.58
CA TYR A 257 -11.45 5.36 -15.84
C TYR A 257 -11.93 6.37 -14.79
N GLU A 258 -13.22 6.71 -14.84
CA GLU A 258 -13.83 7.60 -13.85
C GLU A 258 -13.75 6.98 -12.45
N GLY A 259 -13.25 7.76 -11.48
CA GLY A 259 -13.06 7.31 -10.09
C GLY A 259 -11.85 6.39 -9.85
N GLY A 260 -11.02 6.13 -10.86
CA GLY A 260 -9.73 5.47 -10.69
C GLY A 260 -8.62 6.48 -10.36
N THR A 261 -7.65 6.07 -9.54
CA THR A 261 -6.40 6.80 -9.33
C THR A 261 -5.33 6.27 -10.28
N LEU A 262 -4.79 7.13 -11.14
CA LEU A 262 -3.63 6.77 -11.97
C LEU A 262 -2.41 6.51 -11.08
N MET A 263 -1.74 5.39 -11.28
CA MET A 263 -0.55 5.00 -10.54
C MET A 263 0.54 4.48 -11.49
N GLN A 264 1.80 4.74 -11.14
CA GLN A 264 2.98 4.34 -11.91
C GLN A 264 3.89 3.44 -11.08
N CYS A 265 4.38 2.34 -11.67
CA CYS A 265 5.50 1.57 -11.14
C CYS A 265 6.70 1.72 -12.06
N PHE A 266 7.84 2.13 -11.50
CA PHE A 266 9.13 2.03 -12.17
C PHE A 266 9.83 0.75 -11.72
N MET A 267 10.10 -0.15 -12.65
CA MET A 267 10.76 -1.41 -12.33
C MET A 267 12.28 -1.21 -12.18
N LEU A 268 12.85 -1.72 -11.09
CA LEU A 268 14.27 -1.67 -10.84
C LEU A 268 15.03 -2.50 -11.88
N PRO A 269 16.11 -1.96 -12.49
CA PRO A 269 16.68 -2.51 -13.72
C PRO A 269 17.39 -3.86 -13.56
N ARG A 270 17.95 -4.15 -12.37
CA ARG A 270 18.86 -5.30 -12.16
C ARG A 270 18.32 -6.39 -11.23
N ILE A 271 17.27 -6.11 -10.46
CA ILE A 271 16.74 -7.07 -9.48
C ILE A 271 15.98 -8.19 -10.21
N ARG A 272 15.95 -9.41 -9.67
CA ARG A 272 14.92 -10.39 -10.04
C ARG A 272 13.84 -10.34 -8.96
N TYR A 273 12.64 -9.87 -9.30
CA TYR A 273 11.56 -9.64 -8.34
C TYR A 273 11.11 -10.92 -7.64
N LEU A 274 11.18 -12.08 -8.32
CA LEU A 274 10.94 -13.38 -7.70
C LEU A 274 11.95 -13.74 -6.59
N ASP A 275 13.16 -13.18 -6.64
CA ASP A 275 14.19 -13.34 -5.60
C ASP A 275 14.24 -12.15 -4.62
N ALA A 276 13.32 -11.17 -4.73
CA ALA A 276 13.39 -9.94 -3.95
C ALA A 276 13.45 -10.18 -2.43
N ALA A 277 12.65 -11.13 -1.91
CA ALA A 277 12.67 -11.47 -0.48
C ALA A 277 14.05 -11.99 -0.03
N LYS A 278 14.68 -12.84 -0.85
CA LYS A 278 16.02 -13.37 -0.60
C LYS A 278 17.08 -12.27 -0.68
N ILE A 279 16.97 -11.38 -1.66
CA ILE A 279 17.89 -10.25 -1.85
C ILE A 279 17.81 -9.30 -0.66
N LEU A 280 16.60 -8.96 -0.20
CA LEU A 280 16.40 -8.09 0.97
C LEU A 280 16.97 -8.72 2.24
N LEU A 281 16.75 -10.01 2.46
CA LEU A 281 17.35 -10.74 3.59
C LEU A 281 18.88 -10.69 3.56
N LEU A 282 19.49 -10.87 2.38
CA LEU A 282 20.94 -10.79 2.22
C LEU A 282 21.47 -9.38 2.48
N GLN A 283 20.75 -8.35 2.05
CA GLN A 283 21.09 -6.95 2.33
C GLN A 283 21.00 -6.64 3.82
N GLU A 284 19.91 -7.06 4.49
CA GLU A 284 19.73 -6.90 5.94
C GLU A 284 20.87 -7.58 6.70
N ALA A 285 21.19 -8.83 6.36
CA ALA A 285 22.27 -9.56 7.00
C ALA A 285 23.64 -8.89 6.81
N ALA A 286 23.90 -8.32 5.63
CA ALA A 286 25.13 -7.56 5.36
C ALA A 286 25.22 -6.29 6.24
N ILE A 287 24.12 -5.55 6.37
CA ILE A 287 24.02 -4.36 7.23
C ILE A 287 24.22 -4.76 8.69
N GLN A 288 23.51 -5.78 9.18
CA GLN A 288 23.65 -6.27 10.55
C GLN A 288 25.07 -6.76 10.86
N ARG A 289 25.72 -7.47 9.91
CA ARG A 289 27.11 -7.89 10.05
C ARG A 289 28.04 -6.68 10.23
N LYS A 290 27.84 -5.61 9.45
CA LYS A 290 28.61 -4.37 9.60
C LYS A 290 28.32 -3.68 10.94
N ILE A 291 27.06 -3.57 11.34
CA ILE A 291 26.66 -3.02 12.64
C ILE A 291 27.36 -3.75 13.78
N ARG A 292 27.38 -5.10 13.79
CA ARG A 292 28.05 -5.89 14.84
C ARG A 292 29.55 -5.64 14.95
N THR A 293 30.22 -5.12 13.92
CA THR A 293 31.66 -4.77 14.01
C THR A 293 31.92 -3.49 14.80
N ILE A 294 30.90 -2.66 14.99
CA ILE A 294 31.00 -1.34 15.64
C ILE A 294 30.18 -1.34 16.94
N SER A 295 28.95 -1.83 16.86
CA SER A 295 28.00 -1.89 17.96
C SER A 295 28.28 -3.07 18.88
N ARG A 296 28.18 -2.81 20.19
CA ARG A 296 28.23 -3.81 21.26
C ARG A 296 26.84 -4.28 21.71
N SER A 297 25.77 -3.87 21.03
CA SER A 297 24.38 -4.21 21.40
C SER A 297 24.08 -5.71 21.35
N HIS A 298 24.87 -6.49 20.60
CA HIS A 298 24.74 -7.95 20.51
C HIS A 298 25.34 -8.69 21.72
N ILE A 299 26.05 -8.00 22.62
CA ILE A 299 26.68 -8.59 23.80
C ILE A 299 25.65 -8.64 24.94
N VAL A 300 25.25 -9.84 25.34
CA VAL A 300 24.42 -10.06 26.54
C VAL A 300 25.28 -9.87 27.79
N ARG A 301 24.84 -9.01 28.69
CA ARG A 301 25.51 -8.72 29.96
C ARG A 301 24.75 -9.35 31.12
N PRO A 302 25.42 -9.70 32.23
CA PRO A 302 24.73 -10.19 33.41
C PRO A 302 23.72 -9.15 33.92
N GLY A 303 22.64 -9.63 34.55
CA GLY A 303 21.67 -8.78 35.22
C GLY A 303 22.31 -7.93 36.32
N LEU A 304 21.69 -6.79 36.63
CA LEU A 304 22.15 -5.89 37.68
C LEU A 304 21.78 -6.45 39.06
N ARG A 305 22.79 -6.69 39.91
CA ARG A 305 22.59 -7.29 41.25
C ARG A 305 21.75 -6.41 42.17
N GLN A 306 21.76 -5.11 41.94
CA GLN A 306 20.98 -4.12 42.67
C GLN A 306 19.45 -4.34 42.52
N PHE A 307 19.02 -5.09 41.51
CA PHE A 307 17.62 -5.45 41.30
C PHE A 307 17.32 -6.91 41.69
N GLU A 308 18.21 -7.58 42.43
CA GLU A 308 17.95 -8.93 42.98
C GLU A 308 16.92 -8.89 44.11
N ASP A 309 16.96 -7.87 44.98
CA ASP A 309 15.97 -7.63 46.03
C ASP A 309 14.88 -6.70 45.51
N LEU A 310 13.74 -7.28 45.12
CA LEU A 310 12.61 -6.54 44.55
C LEU A 310 11.91 -5.61 45.56
N ASP A 311 12.10 -5.86 46.86
CA ASP A 311 11.49 -5.04 47.92
C ASP A 311 12.34 -3.80 48.24
N ASN A 312 13.62 -3.78 47.87
CA ASN A 312 14.57 -2.70 48.18
C ASN A 312 15.35 -2.21 46.94
N ILE A 313 14.62 -1.71 45.93
CA ILE A 313 15.23 -1.17 44.70
C ILE A 313 15.71 0.27 44.94
N GLU A 314 17.03 0.48 44.91
CA GLU A 314 17.63 1.81 44.93
C GLU A 314 17.89 2.33 43.49
N PRO A 315 17.64 3.62 43.20
CA PRO A 315 17.98 4.23 41.92
C PRO A 315 19.48 4.11 41.62
N ILE A 316 19.81 3.70 40.39
CA ILE A 316 21.20 3.54 39.94
C ILE A 316 21.51 4.67 38.95
N ASP A 317 22.72 5.24 39.04
CA ASP A 317 23.23 6.15 38.01
C ASP A 317 23.37 5.37 36.68
N PRO A 318 22.64 5.73 35.61
CA PRO A 318 22.73 5.06 34.32
C PRO A 318 24.17 4.96 33.79
N MET A 319 25.02 5.96 34.07
CA MET A 319 26.42 5.98 33.62
C MET A 319 27.31 4.96 34.35
N SER A 320 26.85 4.42 35.48
CA SER A 320 27.52 3.35 36.22
C SER A 320 27.25 1.95 35.61
N VAL A 321 26.24 1.82 34.75
CA VAL A 321 25.87 0.55 34.11
C VAL A 321 26.83 0.28 32.94
N PRO A 322 27.71 -0.76 33.02
CA PRO A 322 28.76 -0.96 32.01
C PRO A 322 28.23 -1.07 30.58
N GLY A 323 27.10 -1.75 30.39
CA GLY A 323 26.50 -1.90 29.06
C GLY A 323 25.93 -0.63 28.46
N LEU A 324 25.34 0.21 29.30
CA LEU A 324 24.75 1.47 28.89
C LEU A 324 25.85 2.46 28.48
N ARG A 325 26.87 2.59 29.33
CA ARG A 325 28.07 3.41 29.08
C ARG A 325 28.79 2.97 27.81
N GLU A 326 28.99 1.67 27.61
CA GLU A 326 29.67 1.15 26.42
C GLU A 326 28.86 1.28 25.13
N ALA A 327 27.53 1.33 25.23
CA ALA A 327 26.65 1.60 24.09
C ALA A 327 26.68 3.08 23.66
N GLY A 328 27.32 3.95 24.44
CA GLY A 328 27.34 5.39 24.17
C GLY A 328 26.02 6.08 24.49
N TRP A 329 25.20 5.47 25.35
CA TRP A 329 23.95 6.09 25.81
C TRP A 329 24.23 7.44 26.45
N THR A 330 23.36 8.41 26.17
CA THR A 330 23.35 9.70 26.85
C THR A 330 21.92 10.02 27.32
N PRO A 331 21.75 10.85 28.36
CA PRO A 331 20.43 11.32 28.78
C PRO A 331 19.65 11.97 27.63
N GLU A 332 20.32 12.68 26.72
CA GLU A 332 19.65 13.27 25.55
C GLU A 332 19.09 12.21 24.59
N MET A 333 19.79 11.10 24.38
CA MET A 333 19.29 9.98 23.56
C MET A 333 18.03 9.36 24.18
N ASP A 334 17.99 9.24 25.51
CA ASP A 334 16.82 8.72 26.23
C ASP A 334 15.64 9.69 26.14
N GLU A 335 15.87 10.98 26.37
CA GLU A 335 14.84 12.00 26.19
C GLU A 335 14.27 11.98 24.77
N LEU A 336 15.11 11.86 23.75
CA LEU A 336 14.68 11.75 22.35
C LEU A 336 13.89 10.46 22.08
N ALA A 337 14.30 9.33 22.67
CA ALA A 337 13.59 8.05 22.52
C ALA A 337 12.22 8.04 23.24
N GLN A 338 12.12 8.73 24.38
CA GLN A 338 10.90 8.86 25.16
C GLN A 338 9.93 9.90 24.59
N ARG A 339 10.40 10.85 23.78
CA ARG A 339 9.51 11.80 23.09
C ARG A 339 8.48 11.02 22.27
N PRO A 340 7.18 11.19 22.54
CA PRO A 340 6.16 10.51 21.77
C PRO A 340 6.30 10.94 20.30
N LYS A 341 6.55 9.98 19.41
CA LYS A 341 6.75 10.24 17.97
C LYS A 341 5.57 10.97 17.34
N ARG A 342 4.38 10.81 17.92
CA ARG A 342 3.10 11.36 17.48
C ARG A 342 2.43 12.06 18.66
N GLY A 343 1.75 13.16 18.40
CA GLY A 343 0.96 13.85 19.41
C GLY A 343 -0.20 12.98 19.94
N PRO A 344 -0.76 13.31 21.11
CA PRO A 344 -1.81 12.51 21.77
C PRO A 344 -3.07 12.33 20.92
N HIS A 345 -3.36 13.28 20.02
CA HIS A 345 -4.56 13.28 19.18
C HIS A 345 -4.36 12.56 17.84
N TYR A 346 -3.13 12.15 17.50
CA TYR A 346 -2.77 11.65 16.17
C TYR A 346 -3.61 10.45 15.74
N ALA A 347 -3.78 9.47 16.63
CA ALA A 347 -4.55 8.26 16.31
C ALA A 347 -6.02 8.59 16.00
N THR A 348 -6.62 9.50 16.76
CA THR A 348 -8.00 9.94 16.52
C THR A 348 -8.12 10.72 15.22
N MET A 349 -7.23 11.69 14.97
CA MET A 349 -7.19 12.43 13.70
C MET A 349 -7.01 11.50 12.51
N GLN A 350 -6.13 10.49 12.62
CA GLN A 350 -5.87 9.52 11.56
C GLN A 350 -7.11 8.67 11.26
N ASN A 351 -7.81 8.21 12.29
CA ASN A 351 -9.04 7.45 12.13
C ASN A 351 -10.13 8.29 11.46
N VAL A 352 -10.38 9.51 11.94
CA VAL A 352 -11.38 10.42 11.36
C VAL A 352 -11.03 10.75 9.91
N LEU A 353 -9.76 11.06 9.61
CA LEU A 353 -9.32 11.35 8.25
C LEU A 353 -9.52 10.15 7.32
N THR A 354 -9.19 8.95 7.78
CA THR A 354 -9.38 7.70 7.00
C THR A 354 -10.86 7.48 6.70
N GLU A 355 -11.74 7.70 7.67
CA GLU A 355 -13.19 7.59 7.46
C GLU A 355 -13.71 8.64 6.48
N LEU A 356 -13.24 9.90 6.56
CA LEU A 356 -13.57 10.94 5.60
C LEU A 356 -13.15 10.56 4.18
N GLN A 357 -11.90 10.12 3.99
CA GLN A 357 -11.38 9.72 2.67
C GLN A 357 -12.16 8.55 2.06
N ASN A 358 -12.69 7.65 2.88
CA ASN A 358 -13.48 6.50 2.42
C ASN A 358 -14.97 6.80 2.20
N HIS A 359 -15.46 7.98 2.62
CA HIS A 359 -16.86 8.34 2.48
C HIS A 359 -17.24 8.60 1.01
N ALA A 360 -18.42 8.14 0.57
CA ALA A 360 -18.85 8.23 -0.84
C ALA A 360 -18.95 9.67 -1.38
N ALA A 361 -19.10 10.67 -0.50
CA ALA A 361 -19.12 12.09 -0.88
C ALA A 361 -17.73 12.75 -0.95
N ALA A 362 -16.66 12.03 -0.63
CA ALA A 362 -15.33 12.62 -0.49
C ALA A 362 -14.56 12.79 -1.80
N TRP A 363 -14.98 12.13 -2.87
CA TRP A 363 -14.26 12.10 -4.14
C TRP A 363 -13.83 13.48 -4.69
N PRO A 364 -14.59 14.60 -4.55
CA PRO A 364 -14.13 15.90 -5.03
C PRO A 364 -13.02 16.53 -4.19
N PHE A 365 -12.83 16.05 -2.96
CA PHE A 365 -11.96 16.64 -1.94
C PHE A 365 -10.74 15.77 -1.62
N LEU A 366 -10.58 14.65 -2.32
CA LEU A 366 -9.47 13.71 -2.08
C LEU A 366 -8.11 14.28 -2.47
N GLN A 367 -8.06 15.25 -3.39
CA GLN A 367 -6.84 15.84 -3.96
C GLN A 367 -7.02 17.35 -4.12
N PRO A 368 -5.93 18.13 -4.19
CA PRO A 368 -6.00 19.57 -4.47
C PRO A 368 -6.72 19.84 -5.79
N VAL A 369 -7.45 20.95 -5.88
CA VAL A 369 -8.12 21.36 -7.12
C VAL A 369 -7.08 21.61 -8.21
N ASN A 370 -7.19 20.93 -9.34
CA ASN A 370 -6.23 21.08 -10.42
C ASN A 370 -6.34 22.46 -11.07
N ARG A 371 -5.27 23.27 -11.00
CA ARG A 371 -5.21 24.62 -11.61
C ARG A 371 -5.41 24.59 -13.14
N ASP A 372 -5.02 23.52 -13.80
CA ASP A 372 -5.20 23.39 -15.26
C ASP A 372 -6.68 23.16 -15.63
N GLU A 373 -7.46 22.55 -14.74
CA GLU A 373 -8.89 22.27 -14.94
C GLU A 373 -9.77 23.42 -14.45
N VAL A 374 -9.34 24.11 -13.39
CA VAL A 374 -10.07 25.22 -12.77
C VAL A 374 -9.12 26.43 -12.59
N PRO A 375 -8.83 27.19 -13.68
CA PRO A 375 -7.75 28.18 -13.70
C PRO A 375 -7.89 29.32 -12.69
N ASP A 376 -9.13 29.75 -12.43
CA ASP A 376 -9.46 30.87 -11.55
C ASP A 376 -9.62 30.46 -10.08
N TYR A 377 -9.63 29.16 -9.76
CA TYR A 377 -9.91 28.68 -8.40
C TYR A 377 -9.03 29.34 -7.33
N TYR A 378 -7.72 29.40 -7.60
CA TYR A 378 -6.71 29.96 -6.68
C TYR A 378 -6.70 31.50 -6.67
N GLU A 379 -7.47 32.15 -7.53
CA GLU A 379 -7.73 33.59 -7.46
C GLU A 379 -8.86 33.89 -6.46
N PHE A 380 -9.86 33.02 -6.38
CA PHE A 380 -10.99 33.15 -5.45
C PHE A 380 -10.71 32.55 -4.07
N ILE A 381 -10.13 31.36 -4.01
CA ILE A 381 -9.83 30.63 -2.77
C ILE A 381 -8.39 30.91 -2.35
N LYS A 382 -8.22 31.58 -1.20
CA LYS A 382 -6.91 32.03 -0.70
C LYS A 382 -6.19 30.99 0.16
N GLU A 383 -6.93 30.15 0.87
CA GLU A 383 -6.39 29.07 1.70
C GLU A 383 -6.96 27.74 1.19
N PRO A 384 -6.43 27.16 0.09
CA PRO A 384 -6.90 25.89 -0.43
C PRO A 384 -6.58 24.75 0.55
N MET A 385 -7.48 23.77 0.63
CA MET A 385 -7.30 22.57 1.44
C MET A 385 -8.02 21.39 0.81
N ASP A 386 -7.51 20.18 1.06
CA ASP A 386 -8.05 18.91 0.60
C ASP A 386 -7.58 17.77 1.53
N LEU A 387 -8.21 16.60 1.44
CA LEU A 387 -7.97 15.48 2.35
C LEU A 387 -6.57 14.87 2.22
N SER A 388 -5.91 14.98 1.06
CA SER A 388 -4.52 14.51 0.91
C SER A 388 -3.51 15.48 1.50
N THR A 389 -3.75 16.79 1.39
CA THR A 389 -2.97 17.79 2.11
C THR A 389 -3.12 17.62 3.62
N MET A 390 -4.33 17.33 4.10
CA MET A 390 -4.55 17.00 5.52
C MET A 390 -3.78 15.74 5.95
N GLU A 391 -3.73 14.70 5.11
CA GLU A 391 -2.97 13.46 5.37
C GLU A 391 -1.47 13.77 5.53
N ILE A 392 -0.90 14.54 4.60
CA ILE A 392 0.50 14.97 4.64
C ILE A 392 0.77 15.82 5.90
N LYS A 393 -0.11 16.75 6.26
CA LYS A 393 0.01 17.56 7.48
C LYS A 393 0.03 16.67 8.73
N LEU A 394 -0.90 15.72 8.83
CA LEU A 394 -0.98 14.79 9.95
C LEU A 394 0.28 13.93 10.05
N GLU A 395 0.70 13.28 8.95
CA GLU A 395 1.89 12.43 8.88
C GLU A 395 3.19 13.16 9.22
N ASN A 396 3.23 14.49 9.06
CA ASN A 396 4.36 15.35 9.43
C ASN A 396 4.17 16.08 10.77
N ASN A 397 3.25 15.62 11.63
CA ASN A 397 2.95 16.19 12.94
C ASN A 397 2.63 17.71 12.90
N ARG A 398 1.95 18.18 11.85
CA ARG A 398 1.57 19.60 11.67
C ARG A 398 0.25 19.99 12.33
N TYR A 399 -0.45 19.05 12.95
CA TYR A 399 -1.60 19.31 13.81
C TYR A 399 -1.19 19.07 15.25
N GLU A 400 -0.93 20.15 15.99
CA GLU A 400 -0.59 20.07 17.41
C GLU A 400 -1.86 19.84 18.24
N LYS A 401 -2.98 20.43 17.82
CA LYS A 401 -4.27 20.37 18.49
C LYS A 401 -5.38 19.89 17.57
N MET A 402 -6.46 19.38 18.14
CA MET A 402 -7.62 18.90 17.37
C MET A 402 -8.31 20.02 16.60
N GLU A 403 -8.28 21.23 17.14
CA GLU A 403 -8.81 22.46 16.55
C GLU A 403 -8.16 22.78 15.20
N ASP A 404 -6.84 22.55 15.06
CA ASP A 404 -6.12 22.77 13.81
C ASP A 404 -6.59 21.78 12.72
N PHE A 405 -6.86 20.53 13.11
CA PHE A 405 -7.39 19.50 12.22
C PHE A 405 -8.85 19.80 11.81
N ILE A 406 -9.68 20.26 12.75
CA ILE A 406 -11.06 20.68 12.50
C ILE A 406 -11.11 21.91 11.58
N TYR A 407 -10.21 22.88 11.78
CA TYR A 407 -10.11 24.07 10.94
C TYR A 407 -9.89 23.69 9.48
N ASP A 408 -8.88 22.85 9.19
CA ASP A 408 -8.59 22.39 7.83
C ASP A 408 -9.74 21.56 7.23
N ALA A 409 -10.39 20.71 8.02
CA ALA A 409 -11.57 19.97 7.56
C ALA A 409 -12.70 20.94 7.15
N ARG A 410 -12.99 21.95 7.97
CA ARG A 410 -14.00 22.98 7.68
C ARG A 410 -13.62 23.83 6.48
N LEU A 411 -12.32 24.10 6.29
CA LEU A 411 -11.80 24.86 5.16
C LEU A 411 -12.12 24.17 3.82
N ILE A 412 -12.02 22.84 3.74
CA ILE A 412 -12.46 22.05 2.57
C ILE A 412 -13.92 22.35 2.20
N PHE A 413 -14.82 22.27 3.18
CA PHE A 413 -16.26 22.45 2.95
C PHE A 413 -16.61 23.89 2.62
N ASN A 414 -16.03 24.85 3.34
CA ASN A 414 -16.27 26.27 3.17
C ASN A 414 -15.73 26.78 1.83
N ASN A 415 -14.52 26.37 1.43
CA ASN A 415 -13.97 26.72 0.13
C ASN A 415 -14.83 26.18 -1.02
N CYS A 416 -15.30 24.93 -0.91
CA CYS A 416 -16.19 24.36 -1.90
C CYS A 416 -17.47 25.19 -2.07
N ARG A 417 -18.10 25.60 -0.95
CA ARG A 417 -19.31 26.44 -0.97
C ARG A 417 -19.07 27.88 -1.40
N ALA A 418 -17.89 28.44 -1.12
CA ALA A 418 -17.53 29.79 -1.53
C ALA A 418 -17.30 29.87 -3.06
N TYR A 419 -16.72 28.82 -3.65
CA TYR A 419 -16.44 28.79 -5.08
C TYR A 419 -17.62 28.27 -5.92
N ASN A 420 -18.36 27.28 -5.43
CA ASN A 420 -19.45 26.64 -6.19
C ASN A 420 -20.82 27.14 -5.73
N GLY A 421 -21.75 27.37 -6.67
CA GLY A 421 -23.14 27.72 -6.32
C GLY A 421 -23.91 26.57 -5.64
N GLU A 422 -24.92 26.91 -4.83
CA GLU A 422 -25.72 25.95 -4.03
C GLU A 422 -26.38 24.83 -4.86
N ASN A 423 -26.68 25.11 -6.12
CA ASN A 423 -27.32 24.16 -7.03
C ASN A 423 -26.36 23.11 -7.59
N THR A 424 -25.04 23.26 -7.38
CA THR A 424 -24.03 22.33 -7.90
C THR A 424 -23.95 21.03 -7.11
N SER A 425 -23.49 19.96 -7.75
CA SER A 425 -23.22 18.69 -7.07
C SER A 425 -22.11 18.82 -6.02
N TYR A 426 -21.08 19.62 -6.31
CA TYR A 426 -19.95 19.88 -5.39
C TYR A 426 -20.42 20.46 -4.06
N PHE A 427 -21.32 21.47 -4.10
CA PHE A 427 -21.91 22.04 -2.89
C PHE A 427 -22.67 20.98 -2.07
N LYS A 428 -23.46 20.13 -2.74
CA LYS A 428 -24.18 19.03 -2.08
C LYS A 428 -23.23 17.99 -1.47
N TYR A 429 -22.12 17.68 -2.13
CA TYR A 429 -21.10 16.78 -1.60
C TYR A 429 -20.39 17.37 -0.38
N ALA A 430 -20.06 18.67 -0.38
CA ALA A 430 -19.49 19.37 0.77
C ALA A 430 -20.42 19.25 1.99
N ASN A 431 -21.72 19.55 1.82
CA ASN A 431 -22.70 19.44 2.90
C ASN A 431 -22.85 18.01 3.45
N ARG A 432 -22.81 17.00 2.58
CA ARG A 432 -22.90 15.59 3.00
C ARG A 432 -21.66 15.17 3.77
N LEU A 433 -20.47 15.52 3.28
CA LEU A 433 -19.22 15.16 3.93
C LEU A 433 -19.05 15.89 5.26
N GLU A 434 -19.39 17.18 5.33
CA GLU A 434 -19.38 17.95 6.58
C GLU A 434 -20.36 17.40 7.61
N LYS A 435 -21.57 16.98 7.20
CA LYS A 435 -22.51 16.33 8.11
C LYS A 435 -21.92 15.04 8.67
N PHE A 436 -21.29 14.22 7.82
CA PHE A 436 -20.62 12.99 8.26
C PHE A 436 -19.45 13.29 9.21
N PHE A 437 -18.61 14.26 8.89
CA PHE A 437 -17.53 14.74 9.75
C PHE A 437 -18.06 15.16 11.12
N ASN A 438 -19.11 15.98 11.16
CA ASN A 438 -19.69 16.46 12.41
C ASN A 438 -20.28 15.31 13.24
N THR A 439 -20.90 14.31 12.62
CA THR A 439 -21.35 13.11 13.34
C THR A 439 -20.17 12.38 13.98
N LYS A 440 -19.08 12.18 13.23
CA LYS A 440 -17.88 11.49 13.72
C LYS A 440 -17.21 12.22 14.87
N MET A 441 -17.14 13.54 14.79
CA MET A 441 -16.61 14.38 15.86
C MET A 441 -17.48 14.36 17.11
N LYS A 442 -18.81 14.26 16.98
CA LYS A 442 -19.74 14.10 18.13
C LYS A 442 -19.64 12.73 18.79
N GLU A 443 -19.28 11.69 18.03
CA GLU A 443 -19.05 10.34 18.55
C GLU A 443 -17.80 10.25 19.46
N ILE A 444 -16.93 11.27 19.45
CA ILE A 444 -15.71 11.31 20.26
C ILE A 444 -15.92 12.29 21.43
N PRO A 445 -16.16 11.79 22.67
CA PRO A 445 -16.53 12.63 23.80
C PRO A 445 -15.55 13.78 24.06
N GLU A 446 -14.24 13.51 23.92
CA GLU A 446 -13.15 14.44 24.17
C GLU A 446 -13.20 15.70 23.29
N TYR A 447 -13.75 15.60 22.07
CA TYR A 447 -13.75 16.70 21.09
C TYR A 447 -15.15 17.15 20.67
N SER A 448 -16.20 16.53 21.22
CA SER A 448 -17.59 16.83 20.89
C SER A 448 -17.92 18.32 21.03
N HIS A 449 -17.37 18.98 22.05
CA HIS A 449 -17.53 20.41 22.35
C HIS A 449 -16.86 21.36 21.33
N LEU A 450 -15.95 20.87 20.49
CA LEU A 450 -15.27 21.69 19.47
C LEU A 450 -16.15 21.94 18.23
N LEU A 451 -17.35 21.37 18.20
CA LEU A 451 -18.30 21.54 17.10
C LEU A 451 -19.33 22.65 17.34
N ASP A 452 -19.44 23.13 18.57
CA ASP A 452 -20.29 24.26 18.95
C ASP A 452 -19.64 25.59 18.54
#